data_AF-A0A2G8JAX7-F1
#
_entry.id   AF-A0A2G8JAX7-F1
#
_cell.length_a   1.000
_cell.length_b   1.000
_cell.length_c   1.000
_cell.angle_alpha   90.00
_cell.angle_beta   90.00
_cell.angle_gamma   90.00
#
_symmetry.space_group_name_H-M   'P 1'
#
loop_
_entity.id
_entity.type
_entity.pdbx_description
1 polymer ?
#
loop_
_entity_poly.entity_id
_entity_poly.type
_entity_poly.pdbx_seq_one_letter_code
_entity_poly.pdbx_strand_id
1 'polypeptide(L)'
;WILIDRNGKHFGTILNFLRDGKSILPRSRQDLEELQAEAKYYLVSELLEKCQKALKLKKDEFFPVCRIPVITSPREAKLLVAKTRKPLVRLLFNRANNKYSYTSASDDNILKNIEMFDKLSLRFHGRVNFVKDVSSGNDEICCWTYYGRGVQVAEISCTSIVYTSEKKQTKVEFPEGILEETLNVLLYEEVESESDDFDFDFARVRDRGCLYSDDEDDHGAKVKP
;
A
#
# COMPACT_ATOMS: atom_id res chain seq x y z
N TRP A 1 16.44 20.71 45.60
CA TRP A 1 16.31 20.01 44.31
C TRP A 1 15.59 18.70 44.60
N ILE A 2 14.71 18.25 43.70
CA ILE A 2 13.98 16.99 43.83
C ILE A 2 14.43 16.12 42.66
N LEU A 3 14.87 14.89 42.95
CA LEU A 3 15.23 13.90 41.93
C LEU A 3 14.02 13.01 41.66
N ILE A 4 13.73 12.79 40.38
CA ILE A 4 12.70 11.85 39.92
C ILE A 4 13.39 10.84 39.01
N ASP A 5 13.37 9.57 39.41
CA ASP A 5 14.03 8.46 38.71
C ASP A 5 13.13 7.87 37.61
N ARG A 6 12.87 8.67 36.55
CA ARG A 6 12.04 8.30 35.39
C ARG A 6 12.59 8.88 34.09
N ASN A 7 12.09 8.38 32.96
CA ASN A 7 12.48 8.87 31.65
C ASN A 7 11.91 10.28 31.39
N GLY A 8 12.81 11.26 31.19
CA GLY A 8 12.44 12.65 30.97
C GLY A 8 11.76 12.97 29.63
N LYS A 9 11.73 12.03 28.68
CA LYS A 9 11.20 12.23 27.31
C LYS A 9 9.81 12.87 27.29
N HIS A 10 8.89 12.36 28.11
CA HIS A 10 7.49 12.81 28.14
C HIS A 10 7.17 13.77 29.29
N PHE A 11 8.15 14.06 30.15
CA PHE A 11 7.95 14.86 31.36
C PHE A 11 7.52 16.30 31.04
N GLY A 12 8.05 16.88 29.96
CA GLY A 12 7.63 18.20 29.49
C GLY A 12 6.13 18.26 29.13
N THR A 13 5.60 17.21 28.48
CA THR A 13 4.18 17.12 28.14
C THR A 13 3.30 17.03 29.39
N ILE A 14 3.76 16.30 30.41
CA ILE A 14 3.06 16.16 31.68
C ILE A 14 3.06 17.49 32.44
N LEU A 15 4.19 18.20 32.47
CA LEU A 15 4.26 19.54 33.06
C LEU A 15 3.36 20.54 32.35
N ASN A 16 3.35 20.55 31.03
CA ASN A 16 2.47 21.43 30.25
C ASN A 16 0.99 21.10 30.53
N PHE A 17 0.65 19.81 30.67
CA PHE A 17 -0.69 19.41 31.08
C PHE A 17 -1.06 19.93 32.48
N LEU A 18 -0.16 19.82 33.45
CA LEU A 18 -0.39 20.30 34.83
C LEU A 18 -0.47 21.83 34.91
N ARG A 19 0.16 22.56 33.98
CA ARG A 19 0.12 24.03 33.92
C ARG A 19 -1.14 24.55 33.23
N ASP A 20 -1.43 24.03 32.04
CA ASP A 20 -2.39 24.64 31.12
C ASP A 20 -3.68 23.80 30.95
N GLY A 21 -3.75 22.60 31.54
CA GLY A 21 -4.84 21.63 31.36
C GLY A 21 -4.91 21.04 29.94
N LYS A 22 -3.96 21.41 29.08
CA LYS A 22 -3.91 21.06 27.65
C LYS A 22 -2.58 20.38 27.35
N SER A 23 -2.64 19.18 26.80
CA SER A 23 -1.48 18.48 26.25
C SER A 23 -1.72 18.16 24.79
N ILE A 24 -0.67 18.32 23.99
CA ILE A 24 -0.64 17.82 22.62
C ILE A 24 -0.33 16.32 22.74
N LEU A 25 -1.27 15.47 22.35
CA LEU A 25 -1.07 14.03 22.37
C LEU A 25 -0.12 13.61 21.22
N PRO A 26 0.87 12.74 21.49
CA PRO A 26 1.74 12.18 20.48
C PRO A 26 1.00 11.49 19.33
N ARG A 27 1.56 11.58 18.11
CA ARG A 27 1.04 10.89 16.93
C ARG A 27 1.51 9.46 16.80
N SER A 28 2.66 9.09 17.36
CA SER A 28 3.10 7.69 17.39
C SER A 28 2.29 6.88 18.41
N ARG A 29 2.02 5.60 18.12
CA ARG A 29 1.39 4.69 19.09
C ARG A 29 2.31 4.45 20.29
N GLN A 30 3.59 4.19 20.04
CA GLN A 30 4.60 3.93 21.06
C GLN A 30 4.72 5.11 22.04
N ASP A 31 4.87 6.33 21.53
CA ASP A 31 4.94 7.53 22.37
C ASP A 31 3.67 7.74 23.20
N LEU A 32 2.51 7.34 22.69
CA LEU A 32 1.23 7.44 23.38
C LEU A 32 1.12 6.42 24.53
N GLU A 33 1.67 5.22 24.35
CA GLU A 33 1.76 4.18 25.39
C GLU A 33 2.78 4.55 26.47
N GLU A 34 3.94 5.08 26.07
CA GLU A 34 4.94 5.63 27.00
C GLU A 34 4.36 6.79 27.82
N LEU A 35 3.69 7.75 27.17
CA LEU A 35 3.04 8.86 27.85
C LEU A 35 1.92 8.39 28.79
N GLN A 36 1.16 7.35 28.41
CA GLN A 36 0.15 6.75 29.29
C GLN A 36 0.80 6.14 30.54
N ALA A 37 1.92 5.44 30.39
CA ALA A 37 2.64 4.82 31.51
C ALA A 37 3.14 5.90 32.49
N GLU A 38 3.69 7.00 31.98
CA GLU A 38 4.10 8.13 32.82
C GLU A 38 2.89 8.83 33.46
N ALA A 39 1.81 9.09 32.71
CA ALA A 39 0.59 9.69 33.26
C ALA A 39 -0.02 8.83 34.39
N LYS A 40 0.08 7.50 34.28
CA LYS A 40 -0.30 6.56 35.34
C LYS A 40 0.59 6.69 36.57
N TYR A 41 1.91 6.82 36.37
CA TYR A 41 2.89 6.95 37.45
C TYR A 41 2.70 8.26 38.24
N TYR A 42 2.54 9.39 37.54
CA TYR A 42 2.29 10.69 38.17
C TYR A 42 0.83 10.90 38.61
N LEU A 43 -0.01 9.86 38.51
CA LEU A 43 -1.42 9.87 38.92
C LEU A 43 -2.25 11.01 38.27
N VAL A 44 -1.95 11.34 37.02
CA VAL A 44 -2.67 12.37 36.26
C VAL A 44 -3.85 11.72 35.52
N SER A 45 -4.96 11.51 36.23
CA SER A 45 -6.13 10.76 35.74
C SER A 45 -6.69 11.30 34.41
N GLU A 46 -6.84 12.61 34.27
CA GLU A 46 -7.38 13.20 33.04
C GLU A 46 -6.50 12.96 31.81
N LEU A 47 -5.17 13.01 31.98
CA LEU A 47 -4.22 12.73 30.90
C LEU A 47 -4.23 11.24 30.55
N LEU A 48 -4.33 10.38 31.57
CA LEU A 48 -4.45 8.94 31.40
C LEU A 48 -5.71 8.56 30.62
N GLU A 49 -6.87 9.13 30.94
CA GLU A 49 -8.12 8.92 30.21
C GLU A 49 -8.02 9.40 28.76
N LYS A 50 -7.42 10.58 28.53
CA LYS A 50 -7.17 11.11 27.18
C LYS A 50 -6.29 10.17 26.37
N CYS A 51 -5.21 9.65 26.96
CA CYS A 51 -4.32 8.68 26.30
C CYS A 51 -5.03 7.35 26.03
N GLN A 52 -5.83 6.83 26.97
CA GLN A 52 -6.63 5.62 26.77
C GLN A 52 -7.65 5.77 25.66
N LYS A 53 -8.35 6.90 25.61
CA LYS A 53 -9.32 7.21 24.54
C LYS A 53 -8.64 7.30 23.19
N ALA A 54 -7.49 7.95 23.10
CA ALA A 54 -6.68 8.04 21.88
C ALA A 54 -6.14 6.65 21.45
N LEU A 55 -5.71 5.80 22.40
CA LEU A 55 -5.29 4.43 22.09
C LEU A 55 -6.44 3.55 21.62
N LYS A 56 -7.64 3.71 22.19
CA LYS A 56 -8.86 3.01 21.73
C LYS A 56 -9.25 3.46 20.32
N LEU A 57 -9.31 4.77 20.07
CA LEU A 57 -9.58 5.32 18.73
C LEU A 57 -8.60 4.82 17.67
N LYS A 58 -7.32 4.66 18.02
CA LYS A 58 -6.31 4.07 17.12
C LYS A 58 -6.43 2.56 16.95
N LYS A 59 -6.86 1.82 17.96
CA LYS A 59 -7.14 0.38 17.85
C LYS A 59 -8.40 0.13 17.00
N ASP A 60 -9.36 1.05 17.12
CA ASP A 60 -10.59 1.10 16.34
C ASP A 60 -10.43 2.01 15.11
N GLU A 61 -9.25 2.07 14.48
CA GLU A 61 -9.14 2.52 13.08
C GLU A 61 -9.84 1.48 12.20
N PHE A 62 -11.17 1.50 12.30
CA PHE A 62 -12.07 0.82 11.41
C PHE A 62 -11.96 1.56 10.09
N PHE A 63 -11.35 0.93 9.11
CA PHE A 63 -11.35 1.43 7.74
C PHE A 63 -12.60 0.87 7.05
N PRO A 64 -13.70 1.62 6.96
CA PRO A 64 -14.96 1.11 6.41
C PRO A 64 -14.87 0.78 4.91
N VAL A 65 -13.80 1.19 4.24
CA VAL A 65 -13.66 1.13 2.78
C VAL A 65 -12.26 0.67 2.39
N CYS A 66 -12.18 -0.51 1.75
CA CYS A 66 -10.98 -0.92 1.04
C CYS A 66 -10.91 -0.21 -0.32
N ARG A 67 -9.87 0.61 -0.51
CA ARG A 67 -9.63 1.34 -1.76
C ARG A 67 -8.44 0.71 -2.48
N ILE A 68 -8.70 0.20 -3.69
CA ILE A 68 -7.67 -0.37 -4.55
C ILE A 68 -7.46 0.58 -5.72
N PRO A 69 -6.37 1.37 -5.73
CA PRO A 69 -6.02 2.20 -6.88
C PRO A 69 -5.71 1.37 -8.12
N VAL A 70 -6.02 1.93 -9.28
CA VAL A 70 -5.69 1.38 -10.59
C VAL A 70 -4.66 2.30 -11.25
N ILE A 71 -3.47 1.78 -11.50
CA ILE A 71 -2.39 2.46 -12.22
C ILE A 71 -2.62 2.30 -13.72
N THR A 72 -2.45 3.40 -14.45
CA THR A 72 -2.57 3.41 -15.92
C THR A 72 -1.23 3.66 -16.61
N SER A 73 -0.23 4.18 -15.89
CA SER A 73 1.09 4.46 -16.46
C SER A 73 2.25 3.87 -15.63
N PRO A 74 3.37 3.47 -16.27
CA PRO A 74 4.54 2.96 -15.53
C PRO A 74 5.21 4.02 -14.66
N ARG A 75 5.00 5.32 -14.98
CA ARG A 75 5.53 6.44 -14.19
C ARG A 75 4.81 6.53 -12.84
N GLU A 76 3.49 6.39 -12.83
CA GLU A 76 2.69 6.34 -11.60
C GLU A 76 3.10 5.15 -10.72
N ALA A 77 3.32 3.97 -11.32
CA ALA A 77 3.78 2.79 -10.59
C ALA A 77 5.09 3.06 -9.83
N LYS A 78 6.10 3.59 -10.53
CA LYS A 78 7.40 3.92 -9.91
C LYS A 78 7.27 4.96 -8.80
N LEU A 79 6.43 5.97 -9.01
CA LEU A 79 6.20 7.02 -8.01
C LEU A 79 5.51 6.47 -6.76
N LEU A 80 4.55 5.56 -6.92
CA LEU A 80 3.86 4.91 -5.80
C LEU A 80 4.82 4.05 -4.98
N VAL A 81 5.62 3.22 -5.65
CA VAL A 81 6.64 2.39 -4.99
C VAL A 81 7.66 3.24 -4.23
N ALA A 82 8.13 4.34 -4.82
CA ALA A 82 9.11 5.22 -4.17
C ALA A 82 8.56 6.00 -2.96
N LYS A 83 7.24 6.22 -2.91
CA LYS A 83 6.60 6.99 -1.83
C LYS A 83 6.08 6.11 -0.69
N THR A 84 5.73 4.86 -0.97
CA THR A 84 5.19 3.95 0.05
C THR A 84 6.31 3.39 0.92
N ARG A 85 6.13 3.46 2.24
CA ARG A 85 6.97 2.72 3.21
C ARG A 85 6.31 1.42 3.65
N LYS A 86 4.97 1.38 3.62
CA LYS A 86 4.15 0.19 3.84
C LYS A 86 4.38 -0.84 2.73
N PRO A 87 4.23 -2.13 3.02
CA PRO A 87 4.36 -3.18 2.03
C PRO A 87 3.31 -2.97 0.94
N LEU A 88 3.68 -3.24 -0.30
CA LEU A 88 2.82 -3.03 -1.46
C LEU A 88 2.80 -4.27 -2.34
N VAL A 89 1.60 -4.70 -2.70
CA VAL A 89 1.36 -5.77 -3.68
C VAL A 89 0.77 -5.14 -4.93
N ARG A 90 1.47 -5.31 -6.05
CA ARG A 90 1.03 -4.86 -7.37
C ARG A 90 0.62 -6.07 -8.20
N LEU A 91 -0.60 -6.06 -8.72
CA LEU A 91 -1.03 -7.02 -9.74
C LEU A 91 -1.07 -6.32 -11.09
N LEU A 92 -0.15 -6.69 -11.97
CA LEU A 92 -0.23 -6.36 -13.39
C LEU A 92 -1.09 -7.41 -14.08
N PHE A 93 -2.10 -6.97 -14.83
CA PHE A 93 -2.87 -7.84 -15.70
C PHE A 93 -3.31 -7.11 -16.96
N ASN A 94 -3.03 -7.70 -18.11
CA ASN A 94 -3.35 -7.14 -19.41
C ASN A 94 -4.30 -8.07 -20.18
N ARG A 95 -5.60 -7.91 -19.91
CA ARG A 95 -6.65 -8.69 -20.58
C ARG A 95 -6.78 -8.37 -22.07
N ALA A 96 -6.36 -7.17 -22.50
CA ALA A 96 -6.49 -6.71 -23.87
C ALA A 96 -5.35 -7.20 -24.78
N ASN A 97 -4.27 -7.75 -24.22
CA ASN A 97 -3.16 -8.28 -25.00
C ASN A 97 -3.59 -9.53 -25.76
N ASN A 98 -3.95 -9.37 -27.03
CA ASN A 98 -4.38 -10.46 -27.92
C ASN A 98 -3.19 -11.15 -28.64
N LYS A 99 -1.94 -10.85 -28.26
CA LYS A 99 -0.73 -11.34 -28.95
C LYS A 99 -0.61 -12.87 -28.95
N TYR A 100 -1.33 -13.55 -28.06
CA TYR A 100 -1.42 -15.01 -28.01
C TYR A 100 -2.84 -15.42 -27.62
N SER A 101 -3.54 -16.18 -28.47
CA SER A 101 -4.90 -16.64 -28.20
C SER A 101 -4.96 -17.38 -26.87
N TYR A 102 -5.58 -16.77 -25.86
CA TYR A 102 -5.82 -17.40 -24.58
C TYR A 102 -6.60 -18.70 -24.81
N THR A 103 -6.15 -19.79 -24.19
CA THR A 103 -7.05 -20.93 -23.98
C THR A 103 -8.12 -20.51 -22.98
N SER A 104 -9.29 -21.15 -23.01
CA SER A 104 -10.34 -20.94 -21.99
C SER A 104 -9.78 -21.07 -20.56
N ALA A 105 -8.89 -22.06 -20.35
CA ALA A 105 -8.20 -22.26 -19.08
C ALA A 105 -7.30 -21.07 -18.66
N SER A 106 -6.71 -20.35 -19.62
CA SER A 106 -5.89 -19.17 -19.30
C SER A 106 -6.75 -17.97 -18.88
N ASP A 107 -7.92 -17.79 -19.51
CA ASP A 107 -8.89 -16.76 -19.11
C ASP A 107 -9.42 -17.04 -17.69
N ASP A 108 -9.79 -18.30 -17.40
CA ASP A 108 -10.20 -18.73 -16.06
C ASP A 108 -9.11 -18.44 -15.01
N ASN A 109 -7.85 -18.69 -15.34
CA ASN A 109 -6.73 -18.43 -14.43
C ASN A 109 -6.45 -16.93 -14.24
N ILE A 110 -6.66 -16.08 -15.25
CA ILE A 110 -6.62 -14.62 -15.06
C ILE A 110 -7.69 -14.19 -14.05
N LEU A 111 -8.92 -14.71 -14.20
CA LEU A 111 -10.01 -14.40 -13.26
C LEU A 111 -9.70 -14.86 -11.84
N LYS A 112 -9.13 -16.06 -11.66
CA LYS A 112 -8.68 -16.55 -10.34
C LYS A 112 -7.61 -15.65 -9.73
N ASN A 113 -6.65 -15.17 -10.51
CA ASN A 113 -5.64 -14.21 -10.03
C ASN A 113 -6.29 -12.91 -9.55
N ILE A 114 -7.25 -12.36 -10.31
CA ILE A 114 -7.98 -11.14 -9.93
C ILE A 114 -8.80 -11.37 -8.65
N GLU A 115 -9.52 -12.49 -8.56
CA GLU A 115 -10.33 -12.83 -7.38
C GLU A 115 -9.45 -13.02 -6.14
N MET A 116 -8.30 -13.71 -6.28
CA MET A 116 -7.35 -13.89 -5.19
C MET A 116 -6.79 -12.56 -4.71
N PHE A 117 -6.45 -11.67 -5.64
CA PHE A 117 -5.98 -10.32 -5.31
C PHE A 117 -7.03 -9.55 -4.50
N ASP A 118 -8.28 -9.59 -4.92
CA ASP A 118 -9.37 -8.92 -4.21
C ASP A 118 -9.57 -9.54 -2.81
N LYS A 119 -9.54 -10.87 -2.67
CA LYS A 119 -9.59 -11.55 -1.37
C LYS A 119 -8.46 -11.13 -0.43
N LEU A 120 -7.22 -11.12 -0.92
CA LEU A 120 -6.06 -10.70 -0.14
C LEU A 120 -6.15 -9.21 0.23
N SER A 121 -6.61 -8.36 -0.68
CA SER A 121 -6.76 -6.93 -0.43
C SER A 121 -7.72 -6.61 0.73
N LEU A 122 -8.79 -7.42 0.87
CA LEU A 122 -9.76 -7.29 1.96
C LEU A 122 -9.20 -7.87 3.27
N ARG A 123 -8.55 -9.03 3.21
CA ARG A 123 -7.98 -9.71 4.39
C ARG A 123 -6.82 -8.95 5.03
N PHE A 124 -6.02 -8.26 4.22
CA PHE A 124 -4.85 -7.50 4.66
C PHE A 124 -5.04 -5.99 4.56
N HIS A 125 -6.30 -5.53 4.53
CA HIS A 125 -6.64 -4.12 4.50
C HIS A 125 -6.00 -3.35 5.68
N GLY A 126 -5.47 -2.16 5.40
CA GLY A 126 -4.75 -1.31 6.36
C GLY A 126 -3.30 -1.73 6.65
N ARG A 127 -2.96 -3.01 6.43
CA ARG A 127 -1.60 -3.55 6.63
C ARG A 127 -0.76 -3.52 5.36
N VAL A 128 -1.37 -3.85 4.22
CA VAL A 128 -0.69 -3.90 2.92
C VAL A 128 -1.43 -3.03 1.91
N ASN A 129 -0.66 -2.27 1.12
CA ASN A 129 -1.19 -1.50 0.01
C ASN A 129 -1.35 -2.39 -1.22
N PHE A 130 -2.57 -2.51 -1.72
CA PHE A 130 -2.87 -3.28 -2.93
C PHE A 130 -3.09 -2.35 -4.11
N VAL A 131 -2.45 -2.62 -5.24
CA VAL A 131 -2.58 -1.82 -6.45
C VAL A 131 -2.78 -2.69 -7.69
N LYS A 132 -3.74 -2.32 -8.53
CA LYS A 132 -3.96 -2.92 -9.84
C LYS A 132 -3.21 -2.12 -10.89
N ASP A 133 -2.47 -2.78 -11.77
CA ASP A 133 -1.73 -2.14 -12.85
C ASP A 133 -2.28 -2.63 -14.20
N VAL A 134 -2.90 -1.71 -14.93
CA VAL A 134 -3.45 -1.95 -16.28
C VAL A 134 -2.61 -1.24 -17.35
N SER A 135 -1.39 -0.83 -17.01
CA SER A 135 -0.50 -0.16 -17.94
C SER A 135 -0.25 -1.06 -19.16
N SER A 136 -0.77 -0.64 -20.31
CA SER A 136 -0.66 -1.38 -21.58
C SER A 136 0.75 -1.31 -22.20
N GLY A 137 1.74 -0.77 -21.48
CA GLY A 137 3.11 -0.59 -21.97
C GLY A 137 4.00 -1.82 -21.84
N ASN A 138 3.62 -2.83 -21.03
CA ASN A 138 4.40 -4.04 -20.83
C ASN A 138 3.86 -5.19 -21.71
N ASP A 139 4.77 -5.97 -22.30
CA ASP A 139 4.47 -7.20 -23.06
C ASP A 139 4.00 -8.36 -22.13
N GLU A 140 3.96 -8.11 -20.83
CA GLU A 140 3.54 -9.03 -19.78
C GLU A 140 2.01 -9.14 -19.71
N ILE A 141 1.53 -10.35 -19.43
CA ILE A 141 0.10 -10.66 -19.38
C ILE A 141 -0.42 -10.61 -17.95
N CYS A 142 0.22 -11.33 -17.04
CA CYS A 142 -0.16 -11.35 -15.63
C CYS A 142 1.08 -11.55 -14.76
N CYS A 143 1.29 -10.63 -13.82
CA CYS A 143 2.43 -10.64 -12.93
C CYS A 143 2.07 -10.03 -11.57
N TRP A 144 2.47 -10.71 -10.50
CA TRP A 144 2.40 -10.20 -9.14
C TRP A 144 3.78 -9.69 -8.73
N THR A 145 3.84 -8.48 -8.22
CA THR A 145 5.08 -7.90 -7.69
C THR A 145 4.86 -7.47 -6.24
N TYR A 146 5.80 -7.86 -5.39
CA TYR A 146 5.80 -7.58 -3.95
C TYR A 146 6.91 -6.58 -3.64
N TYR A 147 6.54 -5.51 -2.96
CA TYR A 147 7.45 -4.46 -2.55
C TYR A 147 7.46 -4.35 -1.02
N GLY A 148 8.66 -4.33 -0.45
CA GLY A 148 8.90 -4.06 0.96
C GLY A 148 9.77 -2.80 1.08
N ARG A 149 9.36 -1.84 1.91
CA ARG A 149 10.10 -0.57 2.13
C ARG A 149 10.50 0.17 0.84
N GLY A 150 9.64 0.12 -0.18
CA GLY A 150 9.87 0.77 -1.47
C GLY A 150 10.84 0.03 -2.41
N VAL A 151 11.28 -1.19 -2.08
CA VAL A 151 12.14 -2.04 -2.91
C VAL A 151 11.36 -3.27 -3.35
N GLN A 152 11.57 -3.71 -4.58
CA GLN A 152 11.00 -4.96 -5.09
C GLN A 152 11.68 -6.16 -4.41
N VAL A 153 10.90 -6.96 -3.69
CA VAL A 153 11.37 -8.12 -2.92
C VAL A 153 11.13 -9.41 -3.69
N ALA A 154 9.96 -9.54 -4.31
CA ALA A 154 9.60 -10.72 -5.08
C ALA A 154 8.77 -10.36 -6.31
N GLU A 155 8.86 -11.22 -7.31
CA GLU A 155 8.07 -11.14 -8.54
C GLU A 155 7.66 -12.53 -8.95
N ILE A 156 6.37 -12.70 -9.23
CA ILE A 156 5.77 -13.96 -9.65
C ILE A 156 5.08 -13.69 -10.99
N SER A 157 5.73 -14.11 -12.07
CA SER A 157 5.11 -14.09 -13.39
C SER A 157 4.14 -15.28 -13.49
N CYS A 158 2.87 -14.97 -13.71
CA CYS A 158 1.82 -15.96 -13.92
C CYS A 158 1.77 -16.43 -15.37
N THR A 159 2.76 -16.08 -16.21
CA THR A 159 2.75 -16.35 -17.65
C THR A 159 3.84 -17.35 -18.00
N SER A 160 3.48 -18.47 -18.64
CA SER A 160 4.41 -19.46 -19.16
C SER A 160 4.28 -19.62 -20.67
N ILE A 161 5.43 -19.81 -21.35
CA ILE A 161 5.48 -20.02 -22.80
C ILE A 161 5.77 -21.50 -23.05
N VAL A 162 4.85 -22.17 -23.74
CA VAL A 162 4.98 -23.57 -24.13
C VAL A 162 5.13 -23.66 -25.64
N TYR A 163 6.19 -24.32 -26.08
CA TYR A 163 6.43 -24.63 -27.49
C TYR A 163 5.80 -26.00 -27.78
N THR A 164 4.72 -26.03 -28.57
CA THR A 164 4.20 -27.29 -29.11
C THR A 164 4.74 -27.49 -30.53
N SER A 165 4.66 -28.72 -31.04
CA SER A 165 5.12 -29.09 -32.39
C SER A 165 4.45 -28.26 -33.50
N GLU A 166 3.31 -27.63 -33.20
CA GLU A 166 2.52 -26.88 -34.18
C GLU A 166 2.63 -25.36 -34.01
N LYS A 167 2.64 -24.83 -32.77
CA LYS A 167 2.70 -23.37 -32.50
C LYS A 167 3.28 -23.02 -31.12
N LYS A 168 3.81 -21.79 -31.00
CA LYS A 168 4.07 -21.16 -29.71
C LYS A 168 2.73 -20.85 -29.01
N GLN A 169 2.53 -21.38 -27.80
CA GLN A 169 1.37 -21.10 -26.97
C GLN A 169 1.80 -20.37 -25.70
N THR A 170 1.07 -19.32 -25.34
CA THR A 170 1.26 -18.62 -24.06
C THR A 170 0.12 -19.04 -23.14
N LYS A 171 0.45 -19.47 -21.91
CA LYS A 171 -0.51 -19.92 -20.91
C LYS A 171 -0.40 -19.05 -19.67
N VAL A 172 -1.53 -18.85 -19.00
CA VAL A 172 -1.58 -18.19 -17.70
C VAL A 172 -1.80 -19.24 -16.62
N GLU A 173 -1.00 -19.16 -15.57
CA GLU A 173 -1.01 -20.04 -14.40
C GLU A 173 -1.54 -19.30 -13.16
N PHE A 174 -1.99 -20.07 -12.17
CA PHE A 174 -2.49 -19.55 -10.90
C PHE A 174 -1.79 -20.27 -9.74
N PRO A 175 -0.61 -19.79 -9.32
CA PRO A 175 0.18 -20.41 -8.26
C PRO A 175 -0.30 -19.96 -6.86
N GLU A 176 -1.54 -20.31 -6.48
CA GLU A 176 -2.21 -19.84 -5.26
C GLU A 176 -1.35 -19.89 -3.99
N GLY A 177 -0.75 -21.06 -3.72
CA GLY A 177 0.05 -21.26 -2.50
C GLY A 177 1.27 -20.34 -2.43
N ILE A 178 1.96 -20.13 -3.56
CA ILE A 178 3.16 -19.28 -3.62
C ILE A 178 2.77 -17.81 -3.42
N LEU A 179 1.63 -17.37 -3.97
CA LEU A 179 1.15 -16.00 -3.82
C LEU A 179 0.85 -15.64 -2.36
N GLU A 180 0.20 -16.55 -1.62
CA GLU A 180 -0.11 -16.34 -0.21
C GLU A 180 1.13 -16.48 0.68
N GLU A 181 1.99 -17.48 0.43
CA GLU A 181 3.22 -17.68 1.18
C GLU A 181 4.17 -16.47 1.06
N THR A 182 4.37 -15.96 -0.16
CA THR A 182 5.22 -14.78 -0.41
C THR A 182 4.69 -13.55 0.32
N LEU A 183 3.37 -13.36 0.37
CA LEU A 183 2.76 -12.27 1.13
C LEU A 183 2.97 -12.43 2.63
N ASN A 184 2.81 -13.64 3.17
CA ASN A 184 3.04 -13.89 4.58
C ASN A 184 4.50 -13.65 4.97
N VAL A 185 5.46 -14.11 4.16
CA VAL A 185 6.90 -13.85 4.37
C VAL A 185 7.18 -12.35 4.40
N LEU A 186 6.66 -11.58 3.44
CA LEU A 186 6.79 -10.13 3.40
C LEU A 186 6.31 -9.47 4.70
N LEU A 187 5.22 -9.97 5.28
CA LEU A 187 4.66 -9.45 6.53
C LEU A 187 5.44 -9.87 7.78
N TYR A 188 6.14 -11.01 7.76
CA TYR A 188 6.98 -11.44 8.89
C TYR A 188 8.28 -10.64 8.97
N GLU A 189 8.92 -10.32 7.84
CA GLU A 189 10.16 -9.53 7.80
C GLU A 189 9.99 -8.07 8.26
N GLU A 190 8.75 -7.54 8.27
CA GLU A 190 8.47 -6.17 8.72
C GLU A 190 8.41 -6.01 10.24
N VAL A 191 8.17 -7.08 11.00
CA VAL A 191 7.99 -7.02 12.46
C VAL A 191 9.29 -6.60 13.18
N GLU A 192 10.45 -6.65 12.50
CA GLU A 192 11.74 -6.28 13.09
C GLU A 192 12.10 -4.78 12.98
N SER A 193 11.28 -3.92 12.36
CA SER A 193 11.55 -2.47 12.36
C SER A 193 10.30 -1.59 12.40
N GLU A 194 9.85 -1.24 13.61
CA GLU A 194 8.88 -0.17 13.81
C GLU A 194 9.57 1.20 13.69
N SER A 195 9.34 1.92 12.59
CA SER A 195 9.40 3.40 12.62
C SER A 195 8.76 4.03 11.37
N ASP A 196 7.86 4.97 11.64
CA ASP A 196 7.25 5.96 10.75
C ASP A 196 6.15 5.51 9.78
N ASP A 197 4.95 5.38 10.35
CA ASP A 197 3.67 5.49 9.63
C ASP A 197 3.51 6.89 9.02
N PHE A 198 3.91 7.03 7.76
CA PHE A 198 3.37 8.08 6.89
C PHE A 198 2.29 7.44 6.01
N ASP A 199 1.04 7.63 6.40
CA ASP A 199 -0.10 7.14 5.64
C ASP A 199 -0.22 7.95 4.34
N PHE A 200 0.00 7.29 3.20
CA PHE A 200 -0.23 7.91 1.90
C PHE A 200 -1.74 7.96 1.65
N ASP A 201 -2.35 9.07 2.06
CA ASP A 201 -3.76 9.32 1.79
C ASP A 201 -3.98 9.56 0.29
N PHE A 202 -4.38 8.49 -0.41
CA PHE A 202 -4.72 8.51 -1.83
C PHE A 202 -5.76 9.58 -2.19
N ALA A 203 -6.54 10.08 -1.22
CA ALA A 203 -7.52 11.14 -1.44
C ALA A 203 -6.88 12.48 -1.86
N ARG A 204 -5.62 12.74 -1.50
CA ARG A 204 -4.94 14.02 -1.81
C ARG A 204 -4.32 14.11 -3.20
N VAL A 205 -4.20 13.00 -3.92
CA VAL A 205 -3.63 13.02 -5.28
C VAL A 205 -4.57 13.70 -6.27
N ARG A 206 -5.87 13.78 -5.97
CA ARG A 206 -6.87 14.38 -6.86
C ARG A 206 -7.04 15.90 -6.75
N ASP A 207 -6.38 16.55 -5.79
CA ASP A 207 -6.59 17.99 -5.51
C ASP A 207 -5.52 18.92 -6.12
N ARG A 208 -4.69 18.40 -7.04
CA ARG A 208 -3.88 19.24 -7.92
C ARG A 208 -4.22 18.98 -9.38
N GLY A 209 -5.29 19.66 -9.80
CA GLY A 209 -5.44 20.25 -11.13
C GLY A 209 -5.17 19.35 -12.33
N CYS A 210 -6.21 18.62 -12.75
CA CYS A 210 -6.42 18.44 -14.19
C CYS A 210 -6.75 19.82 -14.79
N LEU A 211 -5.73 20.54 -15.26
CA LEU A 211 -5.95 21.44 -16.40
C LEU A 211 -5.63 20.61 -17.63
N TYR A 212 -6.70 20.20 -18.33
CA TYR A 212 -6.60 19.89 -19.74
C TYR A 212 -6.22 21.21 -20.42
N SER A 213 -5.03 21.28 -20.98
CA SER A 213 -4.74 22.21 -22.07
C SER A 213 -4.90 21.39 -23.33
N ASP A 214 -6.07 21.52 -23.94
CA ASP A 214 -6.27 21.23 -25.35
C ASP A 214 -5.38 22.18 -26.13
N ASP A 215 -4.33 21.65 -26.77
CA ASP A 215 -3.66 22.31 -27.88
C ASP A 215 -3.95 21.47 -29.14
N GLU A 216 -5.15 21.68 -29.71
CA GLU A 216 -5.35 21.58 -31.15
C GLU A 216 -4.83 22.88 -31.76
N ASP A 217 -3.81 22.80 -32.64
CA ASP A 217 -3.86 23.44 -33.95
C ASP A 217 -2.67 23.04 -34.84
N ASP A 218 -3.05 22.39 -35.95
CA ASP A 218 -2.62 22.59 -37.33
C ASP A 218 -1.13 22.84 -37.68
N HIS A 219 -0.57 21.95 -38.50
CA HIS A 219 -0.05 22.34 -39.82
C HIS A 219 0.37 21.12 -40.67
N GLY A 220 -0.23 21.02 -41.86
CA GLY A 220 0.54 20.64 -43.06
C GLY A 220 0.03 19.46 -43.88
N ALA A 221 -1.11 19.62 -44.53
CA ALA A 221 -1.46 18.82 -45.70
C ALA A 221 -0.41 19.03 -46.82
N LYS A 222 0.14 17.93 -47.37
CA LYS A 222 0.79 17.93 -48.69
C LYS A 222 0.09 16.92 -49.59
N VAL A 223 -0.82 17.45 -50.41
CA VAL A 223 -1.28 16.79 -51.64
C VAL A 223 -0.19 17.01 -52.69
N LYS A 224 0.20 15.95 -53.39
CA LYS A 224 1.08 16.01 -54.56
C LYS A 224 0.32 15.50 -55.79
N PRO A 225 0.73 15.96 -56.99
CA PRO A 225 -0.11 16.11 -58.18
C PRO A 225 -0.54 14.79 -58.82
#